data_AF-R5AES8-F1
#
_entry.id   AF-R5AES8-F1
#
_cell.length_a   1.000
_cell.length_b   1.000
_cell.length_c   1.000
_cell.angle_alpha   90.00
_cell.angle_beta   90.00
_cell.angle_gamma   90.00
#
_symmetry.space_group_name_H-M   'P 1'
#
loop_
_entity.id
_entity.type
_entity.pdbx_description
1 polymer ?
#
loop_
_entity_poly.entity_id
_entity_poly.type
_entity_poly.pdbx_seq_one_letter_code
_entity_poly.pdbx_strand_id
1 'polypeptide(L)'
;MQSARHFSALSAASGGKLSLIVRRGDATLAFTVFPVEDSEEHVYRIGAWVRDSTAGVGTLSFCSAQGDRFAALGHAVSDVDTQSTLTVGSGRLLRAEIVDVIRGAAGEPGELLGVFSADGRSIGTIEKNTEFGVFGTLENADGLLSAETVPMAYAYEAHLGKATLLATVSGSEVAAFDCEITRVNTQQSPSVKGMIVTVTDERLLSTTGGIVQGMSGSPILQDGKLLGVVTHVFVNDPTKGYCIYAEWMAEQMRK
;
A
#
# COMPACT_ATOMS: atom_id res chain seq x y z
N MET A 1 13.56 -14.20 15.44
CA MET A 1 12.98 -13.18 16.35
C MET A 1 11.52 -13.03 16.00
N GLN A 2 10.62 -13.00 17.00
CA GLN A 2 9.17 -12.94 16.75
C GLN A 2 8.52 -11.62 17.14
N SER A 3 9.15 -10.84 18.03
CA SER A 3 8.68 -9.53 18.46
C SER A 3 9.80 -8.75 19.16
N ALA A 4 9.63 -7.43 19.35
CA ALA A 4 10.54 -6.61 20.15
C ALA A 4 10.63 -7.12 21.60
N ARG A 5 9.51 -7.61 22.13
CA ARG A 5 9.46 -8.24 23.46
C ARG A 5 10.25 -9.55 23.50
N HIS A 6 10.12 -10.41 22.48
CA HIS A 6 10.91 -11.63 22.38
C HIS A 6 12.40 -11.31 22.27
N PHE A 7 12.79 -10.28 21.52
CA PHE A 7 14.19 -9.86 21.41
C PHE A 7 14.77 -9.33 22.73
N SER A 8 13.97 -8.56 23.48
CA SER A 8 14.34 -8.09 24.82
C SER A 8 14.53 -9.27 25.77
N ALA A 9 13.65 -10.27 25.73
CA ALA A 9 13.77 -11.49 26.53
C ALA A 9 15.02 -12.31 26.16
N LEU A 10 15.36 -12.43 24.87
CA LEU A 10 16.58 -13.09 24.43
C LEU A 10 17.84 -12.37 24.92
N SER A 11 17.82 -11.03 24.94
CA SER A 11 18.92 -10.21 25.44
C SER A 11 19.11 -10.40 26.95
N ALA A 12 18.02 -10.42 27.71
CA ALA A 12 18.05 -10.67 29.15
C ALA A 12 18.51 -12.10 29.50
N ALA A 13 18.13 -13.09 28.71
CA ALA A 13 18.48 -14.50 28.95
C ALA A 13 19.89 -14.88 28.44
N SER A 14 20.61 -13.98 27.75
CA SER A 14 21.82 -14.34 27.00
C SER A 14 23.06 -14.57 27.88
N GLY A 15 23.00 -14.33 29.19
CA GLY A 15 24.12 -14.53 30.11
C GLY A 15 25.38 -13.73 29.72
N GLY A 16 25.19 -12.54 29.14
CA GLY A 16 26.26 -11.64 28.73
C GLY A 16 26.77 -11.80 27.29
N LYS A 17 26.32 -12.81 26.53
CA LYS A 17 26.69 -12.98 25.12
C LYS A 17 25.51 -13.40 24.26
N LEU A 18 25.27 -12.69 23.16
CA LEU A 18 24.18 -12.95 22.23
C LEU A 18 24.73 -13.07 20.79
N SER A 19 24.48 -14.22 20.16
CA SER A 19 24.82 -14.43 18.75
C SER A 19 23.62 -14.05 17.87
N LEU A 20 23.84 -13.16 16.90
CA LEU A 20 22.81 -12.65 15.99
C LEU A 20 23.16 -12.99 14.55
N ILE A 21 22.17 -13.44 13.80
CA ILE A 21 22.23 -13.52 12.34
C ILE A 21 21.34 -12.41 11.80
N VAL A 22 21.92 -11.48 11.04
CA VAL A 22 21.26 -10.29 10.52
C VAL A 22 21.27 -10.36 8.99
N ARG A 23 20.09 -10.25 8.38
CA ARG A 23 19.96 -10.07 6.93
C ARG A 23 20.02 -8.57 6.61
N ARG A 24 20.94 -8.14 5.75
CA ARG A 24 21.07 -6.76 5.26
C ARG A 24 21.09 -6.79 3.74
N GLY A 25 19.99 -6.38 3.11
CA GLY A 25 19.77 -6.64 1.69
C GLY A 25 19.81 -8.16 1.44
N ASP A 26 20.63 -8.58 0.48
CA ASP A 26 20.82 -10.00 0.15
C ASP A 26 21.92 -10.69 0.99
N ALA A 27 22.66 -9.94 1.81
CA ALA A 27 23.74 -10.49 2.62
C ALA A 27 23.22 -11.00 3.98
N THR A 28 23.76 -12.14 4.41
CA THR A 28 23.55 -12.68 5.77
C THR A 28 24.84 -12.49 6.57
N LEU A 29 24.75 -11.77 7.69
CA LEU A 29 25.87 -11.39 8.53
C LEU A 29 25.71 -12.01 9.92
N ALA A 30 26.80 -12.52 10.48
CA ALA A 30 26.83 -13.06 11.84
C ALA A 30 27.54 -12.08 12.78
N PHE A 31 26.90 -11.73 13.88
CA PHE A 31 27.43 -10.84 14.91
C PHE A 31 27.41 -11.53 16.26
N THR A 32 28.39 -11.20 17.09
CA THR A 32 28.35 -11.46 18.53
C THR A 32 28.22 -10.12 19.22
N VAL A 33 27.16 -9.94 20.01
CA VAL A 33 26.95 -8.74 20.82
C VAL A 33 26.92 -9.11 22.30
N PHE A 34 27.27 -8.16 23.15
CA PHE A 34 27.33 -8.33 24.59
C PHE A 34 26.32 -7.37 25.21
N PRO A 35 25.13 -7.85 25.65
CA PRO A 35 24.16 -7.01 26.30
C PRO A 35 24.74 -6.36 27.57
N VAL A 36 24.39 -5.10 27.81
CA VAL A 36 24.79 -4.31 28.99
C VAL A 36 23.55 -4.05 29.83
N GLU A 37 23.68 -4.19 31.14
CA GLU A 37 22.60 -3.89 32.08
C GLU A 37 22.31 -2.38 32.07
N ASP A 38 21.04 -2.04 31.84
CA ASP A 38 20.53 -0.69 32.01
C ASP A 38 20.50 -0.31 33.49
N SER A 39 21.06 0.86 33.83
CA SER A 39 21.23 1.30 35.21
C SER A 39 19.94 1.70 35.93
N GLU A 40 18.85 1.96 35.20
CA GLU A 40 17.57 2.37 35.77
C GLU A 40 16.60 1.19 35.87
N GLU A 41 16.47 0.40 34.81
CA GLU A 41 15.50 -0.69 34.74
C GLU A 41 16.07 -2.06 35.12
N HIS A 42 17.39 -2.20 35.30
CA HIS A 42 18.07 -3.48 35.59
C HIS A 42 17.78 -4.56 34.52
N VAL A 43 17.65 -4.14 33.27
CA VAL A 43 17.42 -5.02 32.11
C VAL A 43 18.63 -4.98 31.18
N TYR A 44 19.10 -6.13 30.72
CA TYR A 44 20.17 -6.21 29.73
C TYR A 44 19.69 -5.79 28.33
N ARG A 45 20.37 -4.78 27.76
CA ARG A 45 20.06 -4.19 26.46
C ARG A 45 21.28 -4.21 25.55
N ILE A 46 21.06 -4.23 24.22
CA ILE A 46 22.14 -4.14 23.22
C ILE A 46 22.15 -2.81 22.45
N GLY A 47 21.30 -1.85 22.84
CA GLY A 47 21.15 -0.56 22.14
C GLY A 47 20.51 -0.65 20.76
N ALA A 48 19.78 -1.74 20.46
CA ALA A 48 19.06 -1.88 19.20
C ALA A 48 17.66 -1.26 19.28
N TRP A 49 17.30 -0.47 18.28
CA TRP A 49 15.92 -0.06 18.06
C TRP A 49 15.21 -1.10 17.21
N VAL A 50 14.09 -1.62 17.69
CA VAL A 50 13.31 -2.64 17.00
C VAL A 50 11.95 -2.08 16.64
N ARG A 51 11.67 -2.03 15.33
CA ARG A 51 10.31 -1.84 14.81
C ARG A 51 9.64 -3.21 14.65
N ASP A 52 8.62 -3.45 15.45
CA ASP A 52 7.91 -4.75 15.50
C ASP A 52 6.78 -4.84 14.47
N SER A 53 6.11 -3.72 14.23
CA SER A 53 5.01 -3.63 13.27
C SER A 53 4.99 -2.26 12.60
N THR A 54 4.26 -2.21 11.49
CA THR A 54 3.85 -0.97 10.84
C THR A 54 2.35 -1.04 10.60
N ALA A 55 1.72 0.13 10.53
CA ALA A 55 0.34 0.28 10.12
C ALA A 55 0.23 1.50 9.21
N GLY A 56 -0.71 1.46 8.28
CA GLY A 56 -0.97 2.55 7.35
C GLY A 56 -2.33 2.41 6.72
N VAL A 57 -2.82 3.50 6.17
CA VAL A 57 -4.03 3.53 5.35
C VAL A 57 -3.63 3.27 3.91
N GLY A 58 -4.32 2.35 3.26
CA GLY A 58 -4.04 1.98 1.87
C GLY A 58 -5.31 1.56 1.15
N THR A 59 -5.37 1.86 -0.14
CA THR A 59 -6.52 1.47 -0.96
C THR A 59 -6.39 0.01 -1.37
N LEU A 60 -7.42 -0.78 -1.04
CA LEU A 60 -7.65 -2.08 -1.65
C LEU A 60 -8.06 -1.85 -3.10
N SER A 61 -7.18 -2.18 -4.03
CA SER A 61 -7.33 -1.81 -5.44
C SER A 61 -8.39 -2.66 -6.13
N PHE A 62 -8.18 -3.97 -6.18
CA PHE A 62 -9.09 -4.90 -6.83
C PHE A 62 -8.89 -6.31 -6.27
N CYS A 63 -9.86 -7.17 -6.51
CA CYS A 63 -9.81 -8.58 -6.14
C CYS A 63 -10.08 -9.48 -7.35
N SER A 64 -9.74 -10.76 -7.22
CA SER A 64 -10.17 -11.78 -8.16
C SER A 64 -11.70 -11.84 -8.24
N ALA A 65 -12.24 -12.32 -9.36
CA ALA A 65 -13.68 -12.52 -9.51
C ALA A 65 -14.26 -13.51 -8.49
N GLN A 66 -13.44 -14.43 -7.98
CA GLN A 66 -13.77 -15.37 -6.92
C GLN A 66 -13.75 -14.71 -5.52
N GLY A 67 -13.15 -13.51 -5.40
CA GLY A 67 -13.03 -12.79 -4.14
C GLY A 67 -12.04 -13.41 -3.15
N ASP A 68 -11.13 -14.26 -3.60
CA ASP A 68 -10.18 -14.99 -2.75
C ASP A 68 -8.81 -14.32 -2.64
N ARG A 69 -8.46 -13.48 -3.62
CA ARG A 69 -7.17 -12.77 -3.67
C ARG A 69 -7.37 -11.30 -3.95
N PHE A 70 -6.46 -10.48 -3.44
CA PHE A 70 -6.47 -9.05 -3.66
C PHE A 70 -5.12 -8.48 -4.11
N ALA A 71 -5.20 -7.30 -4.72
CA ALA A 71 -4.09 -6.38 -4.87
C ALA A 71 -4.45 -5.02 -4.25
N ALA A 72 -3.43 -4.32 -3.74
CA ALA A 72 -3.57 -3.01 -3.11
C ALA A 72 -2.39 -2.09 -3.45
N LEU A 73 -2.62 -0.78 -3.34
CA LEU A 73 -1.67 0.33 -3.53
C LEU A 73 -1.09 0.51 -4.95
N GLY A 74 -0.49 -0.51 -5.56
CA GLY A 74 0.26 -0.36 -6.81
C GLY A 74 1.73 0.07 -6.64
N HIS A 75 2.24 0.12 -5.40
CA HIS A 75 3.66 0.32 -5.08
C HIS A 75 4.06 -0.42 -3.80
N ALA A 76 5.37 -0.54 -3.56
CA ALA A 76 5.90 -1.11 -2.32
C ALA A 76 5.61 -0.24 -1.10
N VAL A 77 5.26 -0.88 0.02
CA VAL A 77 5.31 -0.22 1.34
C VAL A 77 6.76 -0.22 1.82
N SER A 78 7.30 0.98 2.04
CA SER A 78 8.66 1.18 2.52
C SER A 78 8.69 1.62 3.97
N ASP A 79 9.79 1.30 4.64
CA ASP A 79 10.10 1.84 5.96
C ASP A 79 10.46 3.33 5.83
N VAL A 80 9.87 4.19 6.67
CA VAL A 80 10.07 5.65 6.59
C VAL A 80 11.51 6.05 6.94
N ASP A 81 12.19 5.30 7.82
CA ASP A 81 13.53 5.66 8.26
C ASP A 81 14.61 5.14 7.32
N THR A 82 14.44 3.91 6.80
CA THR A 82 15.45 3.26 5.96
C THR A 82 15.16 3.38 4.47
N GLN A 83 13.95 3.81 4.10
CA GLN A 83 13.41 3.84 2.72
C GLN A 83 13.40 2.47 2.03
N SER A 84 13.72 1.39 2.75
CA SER A 84 13.75 0.04 2.20
C SER A 84 12.36 -0.58 2.19
N THR A 85 12.04 -1.33 1.15
CA THR A 85 10.82 -2.13 1.09
C THR A 85 10.70 -3.06 2.30
N LEU A 86 9.56 -2.99 2.99
CA LEU A 86 9.30 -3.83 4.14
C LEU A 86 9.12 -5.29 3.68
N THR A 87 9.92 -6.19 4.24
CA THR A 87 9.70 -7.63 4.04
C THR A 87 8.51 -8.08 4.88
N VAL A 88 7.50 -8.69 4.26
CA VAL A 88 6.33 -9.21 4.97
C VAL A 88 6.72 -10.47 5.73
N GLY A 89 6.57 -10.44 7.06
CA GLY A 89 6.56 -11.65 7.89
C GLY A 89 5.14 -12.18 8.06
N SER A 90 4.27 -11.35 8.62
CA SER A 90 2.82 -11.53 8.64
C SER A 90 2.14 -10.15 8.57
N GLY A 91 0.96 -10.07 7.97
CA GLY A 91 0.19 -8.83 7.90
C GLY A 91 -1.29 -9.11 7.75
N ARG A 92 -2.12 -8.18 8.19
CA ARG A 92 -3.59 -8.30 8.17
C ARG A 92 -4.18 -7.08 7.49
N LEU A 93 -5.26 -7.31 6.75
CA LEU A 93 -6.06 -6.24 6.16
C LEU A 93 -7.25 -5.97 7.07
N LEU A 94 -7.42 -4.72 7.50
CA LEU A 94 -8.54 -4.27 8.32
C LEU A 94 -9.35 -3.23 7.54
N ARG A 95 -10.65 -3.13 7.82
CA ARG A 95 -11.48 -2.05 7.27
C ARG A 95 -11.10 -0.72 7.93
N ALA A 96 -11.12 0.33 7.13
CA ALA A 96 -10.97 1.70 7.58
C ALA A 96 -12.11 2.56 7.04
N GLU A 97 -12.42 3.64 7.75
CA GLU A 97 -13.37 4.67 7.37
C GLU A 97 -12.62 6.00 7.23
N ILE A 98 -12.87 6.73 6.15
CA ILE A 98 -12.31 8.06 5.93
C ILE A 98 -13.16 9.07 6.71
N VAL A 99 -12.56 9.66 7.74
CA VAL A 99 -13.24 10.62 8.63
C VAL A 99 -13.03 12.06 8.19
N ASP A 100 -11.93 12.35 7.49
CA ASP A 100 -11.61 13.69 7.02
C ASP A 100 -10.58 13.64 5.88
N VAL A 101 -10.37 14.77 5.21
CA VAL A 101 -9.40 14.95 4.14
C VAL A 101 -8.62 16.24 4.34
N ILE A 102 -7.29 16.11 4.40
CA ILE A 102 -6.39 17.25 4.23
C ILE A 102 -6.27 17.54 2.74
N ARG A 103 -6.80 18.69 2.33
CA ARG A 103 -6.76 19.11 0.94
C ARG A 103 -5.32 19.33 0.46
N GLY A 104 -4.97 18.75 -0.69
CA GLY A 104 -3.68 18.94 -1.33
C GLY A 104 -3.63 20.23 -2.17
N ALA A 105 -2.43 20.79 -2.29
CA ALA A 105 -2.11 21.92 -3.14
C ALA A 105 -0.74 21.72 -3.83
N ALA A 106 -0.42 22.57 -4.80
CA ALA A 106 0.88 22.51 -5.46
C ALA A 106 2.01 22.73 -4.45
N GLY A 107 2.90 21.74 -4.30
CA GLY A 107 3.98 21.74 -3.32
C GLY A 107 3.59 21.21 -1.93
N GLU A 108 2.30 21.02 -1.66
CA GLU A 108 1.76 20.59 -0.37
C GLU A 108 0.90 19.33 -0.55
N PRO A 109 1.44 18.13 -0.30
CA PRO A 109 0.69 16.89 -0.42
C PRO A 109 -0.53 16.89 0.52
N GLY A 110 -1.70 16.59 -0.02
CA GLY A 110 -2.88 16.29 0.80
C GLY A 110 -2.85 14.86 1.33
N GLU A 111 -3.82 14.52 2.18
CA GLU A 111 -3.91 13.22 2.85
C GLU A 111 -5.35 12.84 3.17
N LEU A 112 -5.70 11.57 2.97
CA LEU A 112 -6.93 10.99 3.51
C LEU A 112 -6.72 10.56 4.97
N LEU A 113 -7.55 11.08 5.87
CA LEU A 113 -7.51 10.72 7.29
C LEU A 113 -8.49 9.57 7.55
N GLY A 114 -7.94 8.39 7.78
CA GLY A 114 -8.69 7.18 8.04
C GLY A 114 -8.59 6.72 9.48
N VAL A 115 -9.67 6.14 10.00
CA VAL A 115 -9.67 5.40 11.28
C VAL A 115 -10.01 3.94 11.01
N PHE A 116 -9.40 3.02 11.77
CA PHE A 116 -9.76 1.61 11.70
C PHE A 116 -11.20 1.41 12.20
N SER A 117 -11.93 0.52 11.52
CA SER A 117 -13.26 0.09 11.96
C SER A 117 -13.21 -0.45 13.39
N ALA A 118 -14.17 -0.04 14.21
CA ALA A 118 -14.25 -0.40 15.62
C ALA A 118 -14.41 -1.91 15.87
N ASP A 119 -14.85 -2.68 14.87
CA ASP A 119 -14.98 -4.13 14.98
C ASP A 119 -13.62 -4.87 14.94
N GLY A 120 -12.55 -4.19 14.49
CA GLY A 120 -11.19 -4.73 14.42
C GLY A 120 -11.08 -6.01 13.58
N ARG A 121 -12.09 -6.31 12.75
CA ARG A 121 -12.15 -7.57 12.02
C ARG A 121 -11.22 -7.54 10.83
N SER A 122 -10.37 -8.56 10.77
CA SER A 122 -9.55 -8.84 9.61
C SER A 122 -10.43 -9.26 8.45
N ILE A 123 -10.21 -8.66 7.28
CA ILE A 123 -10.88 -9.03 6.03
C ILE A 123 -9.96 -9.85 5.12
N GLY A 124 -8.68 -9.92 5.43
CA GLY A 124 -7.70 -10.72 4.69
C GLY A 124 -6.33 -10.73 5.34
N THR A 125 -5.43 -11.48 4.71
CA THR A 125 -4.03 -11.65 5.13
C THR A 125 -3.11 -11.12 4.03
N ILE A 126 -2.09 -10.35 4.42
CA ILE A 126 -1.06 -9.84 3.51
C ILE A 126 0.04 -10.90 3.39
N GLU A 127 0.36 -11.29 2.16
CA GLU A 127 1.35 -12.34 1.84
C GLU A 127 2.60 -11.77 1.16
N LYS A 128 2.44 -10.75 0.31
CA LYS A 128 3.53 -10.18 -0.49
C LYS A 128 3.48 -8.64 -0.44
N ASN A 129 4.65 -8.02 -0.32
CA ASN A 129 4.88 -6.60 -0.55
C ASN A 129 5.96 -6.50 -1.62
N THR A 130 5.60 -6.02 -2.81
CA THR A 130 6.50 -5.94 -3.97
C THR A 130 6.50 -4.51 -4.50
N GLU A 131 7.39 -4.23 -5.45
CA GLU A 131 7.41 -2.92 -6.12
C GLU A 131 6.10 -2.59 -6.87
N PHE A 132 5.26 -3.59 -7.15
CA PHE A 132 3.99 -3.44 -7.87
C PHE A 132 2.78 -3.39 -6.94
N GLY A 133 2.96 -3.50 -5.61
CA GLY A 133 1.85 -3.44 -4.66
C GLY A 133 1.91 -4.44 -3.53
N VAL A 134 0.82 -4.50 -2.79
CA VAL A 134 0.60 -5.44 -1.68
C VAL A 134 -0.45 -6.46 -2.09
N PHE A 135 -0.17 -7.74 -1.83
CA PHE A 135 -0.99 -8.86 -2.29
C PHE A 135 -1.23 -9.87 -1.18
N GLY A 136 -2.33 -10.60 -1.28
CA GLY A 136 -2.63 -11.69 -0.36
C GLY A 136 -3.99 -12.31 -0.59
N THR A 137 -4.60 -12.80 0.48
CA THR A 137 -5.88 -13.50 0.46
C THR A 137 -6.95 -12.72 1.20
N LEU A 138 -8.19 -12.86 0.75
CA LEU A 138 -9.38 -12.35 1.43
C LEU A 138 -10.07 -13.51 2.16
N GLU A 139 -10.45 -13.28 3.41
CA GLU A 139 -11.10 -14.28 4.27
C GLU A 139 -12.61 -14.04 4.38
N ASN A 140 -13.04 -12.77 4.27
CA ASN A 140 -14.43 -12.35 4.33
C ASN A 140 -14.69 -11.26 3.29
N ALA A 141 -14.97 -11.67 2.06
CA ALA A 141 -15.27 -10.76 0.95
C ALA A 141 -16.71 -10.20 0.99
N ASP A 142 -17.48 -10.54 2.02
CA ASP A 142 -18.85 -10.03 2.22
C ASP A 142 -18.87 -8.49 2.22
N GLY A 143 -19.75 -7.94 1.37
CA GLY A 143 -19.84 -6.50 1.08
C GLY A 143 -18.81 -5.97 0.09
N LEU A 144 -17.64 -6.61 -0.07
CA LEU A 144 -16.61 -6.27 -1.05
C LEU A 144 -16.96 -6.78 -2.46
N LEU A 145 -17.63 -7.94 -2.52
CA LEU A 145 -18.20 -8.55 -3.73
C LEU A 145 -19.53 -7.94 -4.19
N SER A 146 -20.00 -6.88 -3.54
CA SER A 146 -21.17 -6.13 -4.02
C SER A 146 -20.85 -5.19 -5.19
N ALA A 147 -19.55 -4.98 -5.45
CA ALA A 147 -19.07 -4.20 -6.58
C ALA A 147 -19.31 -4.94 -7.91
N GLU A 148 -19.59 -4.18 -8.96
CA GLU A 148 -19.74 -4.72 -10.31
C GLU A 148 -18.42 -5.34 -10.79
N THR A 149 -18.46 -6.61 -11.18
CA THR A 149 -17.31 -7.29 -11.77
C THR A 149 -17.07 -6.77 -13.18
N VAL A 150 -15.90 -6.17 -13.40
CA VAL A 150 -15.47 -5.68 -14.71
C VAL A 150 -14.30 -6.52 -15.27
N PRO A 151 -14.17 -6.64 -16.60
CA PRO A 151 -12.98 -7.25 -17.19
C PRO A 151 -11.74 -6.40 -16.91
N MET A 152 -10.59 -7.05 -16.78
CA MET A 152 -9.30 -6.37 -16.79
C MET A 152 -8.90 -6.07 -18.24
N ALA A 153 -8.38 -4.87 -18.48
CA ALA A 153 -7.74 -4.51 -19.74
C ALA A 153 -6.26 -4.90 -19.73
N TYR A 154 -5.73 -5.20 -20.90
CA TYR A 154 -4.28 -5.31 -21.11
C TYR A 154 -3.66 -3.92 -21.29
N ALA A 155 -2.37 -3.79 -20.98
CA ALA A 155 -1.63 -2.53 -21.09
C ALA A 155 -1.65 -1.94 -22.51
N TYR A 156 -1.71 -2.78 -23.55
CA TYR A 156 -1.80 -2.31 -24.94
C TYR A 156 -3.15 -1.70 -25.31
N GLU A 157 -4.20 -1.93 -24.51
CA GLU A 157 -5.52 -1.35 -24.72
C GLU A 157 -5.61 0.08 -24.20
N ALA A 158 -4.63 0.53 -23.40
CA ALA A 158 -4.57 1.90 -22.89
C ALA A 158 -4.50 2.92 -24.02
N HIS A 159 -5.35 3.94 -23.97
CA HIS A 159 -5.29 5.06 -24.91
C HIS A 159 -5.55 6.40 -24.21
N LEU A 160 -5.15 7.49 -24.88
CA LEU A 160 -5.43 8.83 -24.39
C LEU A 160 -6.93 9.11 -24.38
N GLY A 161 -7.37 9.94 -23.44
CA GLY A 161 -8.76 10.38 -23.33
C GLY A 161 -9.43 9.98 -22.02
N LYS A 162 -10.76 10.01 -22.03
CA LYS A 162 -11.57 9.87 -20.81
C LYS A 162 -11.36 8.52 -20.12
N ALA A 163 -11.39 8.57 -18.80
CA ALA A 163 -11.36 7.42 -17.91
C ALA A 163 -12.13 7.75 -16.62
N THR A 164 -12.32 6.75 -15.78
CA THR A 164 -12.98 6.88 -14.48
C THR A 164 -12.02 6.46 -13.38
N LEU A 165 -11.86 7.33 -12.38
CA LEU A 165 -11.15 7.06 -11.15
C LEU A 165 -12.16 6.62 -10.07
N LEU A 166 -11.93 5.46 -9.46
CA LEU A 166 -12.70 5.01 -8.31
C LEU A 166 -11.93 5.30 -7.02
N ALA A 167 -12.55 6.04 -6.10
CA ALA A 167 -11.93 6.39 -4.82
C ALA A 167 -12.96 6.56 -3.70
N THR A 168 -12.51 6.37 -2.46
CA THR A 168 -13.26 6.71 -1.26
C THR A 168 -12.64 7.94 -0.63
N VAL A 169 -13.41 9.03 -0.55
CA VAL A 169 -12.97 10.32 0.00
C VAL A 169 -13.74 10.73 1.25
N SER A 170 -14.75 9.96 1.65
CA SER A 170 -15.55 10.17 2.85
C SER A 170 -16.23 8.86 3.23
N GLY A 171 -16.24 8.54 4.53
CA GLY A 171 -16.85 7.33 5.05
C GLY A 171 -16.21 6.06 4.46
N SER A 172 -17.05 5.15 3.98
CA SER A 172 -16.64 3.88 3.36
C SER A 172 -17.19 3.71 1.94
N GLU A 173 -17.78 4.76 1.37
CA GLU A 173 -18.43 4.70 0.05
C GLU A 173 -17.41 4.89 -1.07
N VAL A 174 -17.46 4.01 -2.07
CA VAL A 174 -16.66 4.16 -3.29
C VAL A 174 -17.44 5.03 -4.27
N ALA A 175 -16.82 6.12 -4.71
CA ALA A 175 -17.38 7.02 -5.70
C ALA A 175 -16.58 6.98 -7.00
N ALA A 176 -17.28 7.20 -8.12
CA ALA A 176 -16.68 7.36 -9.44
C ALA A 176 -16.46 8.85 -9.74
N PHE A 177 -15.26 9.15 -10.23
CA PHE A 177 -14.82 10.50 -10.59
C PHE A 177 -14.26 10.51 -12.01
N ASP A 178 -14.55 11.57 -12.75
CA ASP A 178 -13.98 11.79 -14.08
C ASP A 178 -12.47 12.11 -14.03
N CYS A 179 -11.73 11.47 -14.92
CA CYS A 179 -10.33 11.77 -15.20
C CYS A 179 -10.00 11.57 -16.69
N GLU A 180 -8.81 12.01 -17.07
CA GLU A 180 -8.30 11.86 -18.42
C GLU A 180 -6.90 11.23 -18.41
N ILE A 181 -6.70 10.20 -19.24
CA ILE A 181 -5.38 9.64 -19.51
C ILE A 181 -4.65 10.59 -20.46
N THR A 182 -3.64 11.25 -19.92
CA THR A 182 -2.86 12.28 -20.64
C THR A 182 -1.54 11.76 -21.16
N ARG A 183 -1.10 10.59 -20.68
CA ARG A 183 0.06 9.86 -21.23
C ARG A 183 -0.11 8.37 -21.03
N VAL A 184 0.19 7.62 -22.09
CA VAL A 184 0.29 6.16 -22.08
C VAL A 184 1.74 5.79 -22.38
N ASN A 185 2.35 4.97 -21.53
CA ASN A 185 3.64 4.36 -21.83
C ASN A 185 3.38 2.92 -22.27
N THR A 186 3.78 2.59 -23.50
CA THR A 186 3.81 1.20 -23.96
C THR A 186 4.92 0.46 -23.22
N GLN A 187 4.59 -0.70 -22.64
CA GLN A 187 5.52 -1.50 -21.85
C GLN A 187 5.56 -2.93 -22.41
N GLN A 188 6.77 -3.43 -22.63
CA GLN A 188 7.02 -4.83 -23.03
C GLN A 188 7.36 -5.72 -21.82
N SER A 189 7.54 -5.10 -20.65
CA SER A 189 7.83 -5.75 -19.38
C SER A 189 7.21 -4.95 -18.22
N PRO A 190 6.93 -5.58 -17.06
CA PRO A 190 6.35 -4.90 -15.90
C PRO A 190 7.15 -3.67 -15.46
N SER A 191 6.44 -2.56 -15.20
CA SER A 191 7.03 -1.33 -14.65
C SER A 191 5.95 -0.44 -14.02
N VAL A 192 6.32 0.26 -12.94
CA VAL A 192 5.41 1.05 -12.09
C VAL A 192 4.88 2.34 -12.73
N LYS A 193 5.43 2.80 -13.86
CA LYS A 193 5.01 4.03 -14.56
C LYS A 193 4.35 3.70 -15.91
N GLY A 194 3.16 3.10 -15.84
CA GLY A 194 2.37 2.71 -17.01
C GLY A 194 1.70 3.90 -17.70
N MET A 195 1.02 4.76 -16.93
CA MET A 195 0.29 5.90 -17.49
C MET A 195 0.27 7.12 -16.55
N ILE A 196 -0.13 8.27 -17.08
CA ILE A 196 -0.40 9.49 -16.31
C ILE A 196 -1.87 9.87 -16.51
N VAL A 197 -2.57 10.05 -15.40
CA VAL A 197 -3.95 10.55 -15.37
C VAL A 197 -3.98 11.99 -14.85
N THR A 198 -4.93 12.77 -15.34
CA THR A 198 -5.30 14.08 -14.81
C THR A 198 -6.74 14.01 -14.34
N VAL A 199 -7.00 14.31 -13.07
CA VAL A 199 -8.36 14.40 -12.52
C VAL A 199 -9.06 15.62 -13.10
N THR A 200 -10.27 15.41 -13.61
CA THR A 200 -11.10 16.47 -14.20
C THR A 200 -12.42 16.67 -13.44
N ASP A 201 -12.78 15.77 -12.53
CA ASP A 201 -13.99 15.87 -11.72
C ASP A 201 -13.92 17.01 -10.69
N GLU A 202 -14.84 17.97 -10.82
CA GLU A 202 -14.91 19.15 -9.94
C GLU A 202 -15.22 18.79 -8.48
N ARG A 203 -15.97 17.70 -8.23
CA ARG A 203 -16.32 17.27 -6.86
C ARG A 203 -15.08 16.74 -6.16
N LEU A 204 -14.25 15.96 -6.85
CA LEU A 204 -12.99 15.47 -6.29
C LEU A 204 -12.03 16.64 -6.07
N LEU A 205 -11.83 17.49 -7.08
CA LEU A 205 -10.90 18.63 -7.02
C LEU A 205 -11.28 19.65 -5.92
N SER A 206 -12.57 19.88 -5.69
CA SER A 206 -13.05 20.77 -4.63
C SER A 206 -12.84 20.18 -3.23
N THR A 207 -13.02 18.86 -3.09
CA THR A 207 -12.90 18.16 -1.80
C THR A 207 -11.44 17.94 -1.42
N THR A 208 -10.63 17.39 -2.33
CA THR A 208 -9.29 16.87 -2.03
C THR A 208 -8.17 17.72 -2.64
N GLY A 209 -8.47 18.60 -3.61
CA GLY A 209 -7.46 19.32 -4.39
C GLY A 209 -6.83 18.48 -5.51
N GLY A 210 -7.29 17.25 -5.72
CA GLY A 210 -6.74 16.30 -6.68
C GLY A 210 -6.42 14.95 -6.03
N ILE A 211 -5.41 14.27 -6.53
CA ILE A 211 -4.88 13.04 -5.95
C ILE A 211 -4.11 13.40 -4.67
N VAL A 212 -4.33 12.64 -3.59
CA VAL A 212 -3.76 12.87 -2.26
C VAL A 212 -3.22 11.55 -1.72
N GLN A 213 -2.41 11.62 -0.67
CA GLN A 213 -1.93 10.41 0.02
C GLN A 213 -3.12 9.61 0.57
N GLY A 214 -3.02 8.29 0.51
CA GLY A 214 -4.13 7.37 0.79
C GLY A 214 -4.91 6.91 -0.45
N MET A 215 -4.96 7.72 -1.52
CA MET A 215 -5.57 7.31 -2.80
C MET A 215 -4.68 6.42 -3.67
N SER A 216 -3.45 6.13 -3.23
CA SER A 216 -2.66 5.11 -3.92
C SER A 216 -3.38 3.77 -3.85
N GLY A 217 -3.57 3.17 -5.01
CA GLY A 217 -4.33 1.96 -5.24
C GLY A 217 -5.72 2.22 -5.81
N SER A 218 -6.18 3.47 -5.92
CA SER A 218 -7.46 3.81 -6.54
C SER A 218 -7.55 3.31 -7.99
N PRO A 219 -8.55 2.49 -8.33
CA PRO A 219 -8.74 1.95 -9.67
C PRO A 219 -8.99 3.01 -10.74
N ILE A 220 -8.44 2.77 -11.93
CA ILE A 220 -8.71 3.49 -13.16
C ILE A 220 -9.44 2.55 -14.11
N LEU A 221 -10.65 2.93 -14.50
CA LEU A 221 -11.42 2.25 -15.53
C LEU A 221 -11.35 3.03 -16.85
N GLN A 222 -11.14 2.33 -17.96
CA GLN A 222 -11.28 2.88 -19.31
C GLN A 222 -12.05 1.87 -20.15
N ASP A 223 -13.00 2.35 -20.96
CA ASP A 223 -13.86 1.52 -21.81
C ASP A 223 -14.58 0.38 -21.05
N GLY A 224 -14.98 0.64 -19.81
CA GLY A 224 -15.65 -0.34 -18.94
C GLY A 224 -14.74 -1.45 -18.41
N LYS A 225 -13.42 -1.32 -18.55
CA LYS A 225 -12.43 -2.29 -18.09
C LYS A 225 -11.51 -1.70 -17.02
N LEU A 226 -11.04 -2.52 -16.10
CA LEU A 226 -9.98 -2.17 -15.16
C LEU A 226 -8.64 -2.07 -15.89
N LEU A 227 -8.14 -0.85 -16.07
CA LEU A 227 -6.90 -0.58 -16.80
C LEU A 227 -5.69 -0.54 -15.88
N GLY A 228 -5.83 0.06 -14.71
CA GLY A 228 -4.71 0.28 -13.79
C GLY A 228 -5.14 0.90 -12.48
N VAL A 229 -4.15 1.31 -11.68
CA VAL A 229 -4.39 2.00 -10.41
C VAL A 229 -3.41 3.15 -10.22
N VAL A 230 -3.84 4.17 -9.50
CA VAL A 230 -3.00 5.30 -9.09
C VAL A 230 -1.90 4.79 -8.15
N THR A 231 -0.66 5.25 -8.33
CA THR A 231 0.48 4.91 -7.45
C THR A 231 1.01 6.13 -6.70
N HIS A 232 1.29 7.22 -7.41
CA HIS A 232 1.89 8.42 -6.82
C HIS A 232 1.29 9.68 -7.42
N VAL A 233 1.09 10.69 -6.58
CA VAL A 233 0.70 12.04 -7.00
C VAL A 233 1.91 12.85 -7.47
N PHE A 234 1.70 13.78 -8.40
CA PHE A 234 2.67 14.81 -8.74
C PHE A 234 2.65 15.90 -7.67
N VAL A 235 3.73 16.04 -6.91
CA VAL A 235 3.80 17.01 -5.78
C VAL A 235 3.49 18.45 -6.21
N ASN A 236 3.94 18.86 -7.40
CA ASN A 236 3.71 20.22 -7.91
C ASN A 236 2.37 20.40 -8.64
N ASP A 237 1.63 19.32 -8.89
CA ASP A 237 0.36 19.34 -9.60
C ASP A 237 -0.52 18.19 -9.08
N PRO A 238 -1.24 18.38 -7.96
CA PRO A 238 -2.00 17.31 -7.32
C PRO A 238 -3.10 16.77 -8.22
N THR A 239 -3.49 17.47 -9.29
CA THR A 239 -4.47 16.96 -10.26
C THR A 239 -3.93 15.77 -11.04
N LYS A 240 -2.61 15.54 -11.05
CA LYS A 240 -1.95 14.48 -11.82
C LYS A 240 -1.41 13.35 -10.96
N GLY A 241 -1.50 12.15 -11.51
CA GLY A 241 -0.99 10.94 -10.86
C GLY A 241 -0.31 10.01 -11.85
N TYR A 242 0.71 9.31 -11.38
CA TYR A 242 1.24 8.12 -12.03
C TYR A 242 0.33 6.94 -11.73
N CYS A 243 0.17 6.06 -12.71
CA CYS A 243 -0.54 4.82 -12.54
C CYS A 243 0.28 3.64 -13.08
N ILE A 244 0.07 2.48 -12.47
CA ILE A 244 0.55 1.18 -12.92
C ILE A 244 -0.61 0.43 -13.60
N TYR A 245 -0.32 -0.39 -14.61
CA TYR A 245 -1.33 -1.25 -15.22
C TYR A 245 -1.75 -2.39 -14.29
N ALA A 246 -3.04 -2.70 -14.28
CA ALA A 246 -3.60 -3.77 -13.47
C ALA A 246 -3.06 -5.14 -13.91
N GLU A 247 -2.70 -5.28 -15.19
CA GLU A 247 -2.03 -6.46 -15.76
C GLU A 247 -0.80 -6.88 -14.94
N TRP A 248 0.12 -5.94 -14.67
CA TRP A 248 1.36 -6.22 -13.92
C TRP A 248 1.09 -6.60 -12.47
N MET A 249 0.08 -5.98 -11.86
CA MET A 249 -0.35 -6.33 -10.51
C MET A 249 -0.98 -7.72 -10.47
N ALA A 250 -1.79 -8.08 -11.46
CA ALA A 250 -2.46 -9.37 -11.56
C ALA A 250 -1.48 -10.53 -11.73
N GLU A 251 -0.33 -10.31 -12.40
CA GLU A 251 0.75 -11.31 -12.46
C GLU A 251 1.31 -11.65 -11.07
N GLN A 252 1.44 -10.66 -10.19
CA GLN A 252 1.94 -10.84 -8.82
C GLN A 252 0.92 -11.53 -7.89
N MET A 253 -0.37 -11.41 -8.21
CA MET A 253 -1.46 -12.11 -7.53
C MET A 253 -1.48 -13.60 -7.83
N ARG A 254 -0.71 -14.11 -8.80
CA ARG A 254 -0.59 -15.55 -9.03
C ARG A 254 0.36 -16.15 -7.98
N LYS A 255 0.16 -17.43 -7.64
CA LYS A 255 1.00 -18.11 -6.65
C LYS A 255 2.42 -18.22 -7.19
#